data_AF-A0A0A1TBM0-F1
#
_entry.id   AF-A0A0A1TBM0-F1
#
_cell.length_a   1.000
_cell.length_b   1.000
_cell.length_c   1.000
_cell.angle_alpha   90.00
_cell.angle_beta   90.00
_cell.angle_gamma   90.00
#
_symmetry.space_group_name_H-M   'P 1'
#
loop_
_entity.id
_entity.type
_entity.pdbx_description
1 polymer ?
#
loop_
_entity_poly.entity_id
_entity_poly.type
_entity_poly.pdbx_seq_one_letter_code
_entity_poly.pdbx_strand_id
1 'polypeptide(L)'
;MRFSTIFFAFAAAATAMDDETFYNLDLPEFTPDGDKVVDLRFSSALDRRAGCGNIPGIANGACVHYYSANRCADRDHIKGYKPTCAGNCYVDRFHSVKVAGDGTYSTNCVLFSDTNCQNKILDMGSKTGQGKCKNADGWSMKCYYRC
;
A
#
# COMPACT_ATOMS: atom_id res chain seq x y z
N MET A 1 -1.20 1.70 54.70
CA MET A 1 -0.44 1.39 53.45
C MET A 1 -1.41 0.98 52.36
N ARG A 2 -1.76 1.88 51.43
CA ARG A 2 -2.29 1.54 50.10
C ARG A 2 -1.91 2.68 49.15
N PHE A 3 -0.80 2.49 48.43
CA PHE A 3 -0.43 3.33 47.30
C PHE A 3 -1.32 2.93 46.11
N SER A 4 -2.20 3.83 45.69
CA SER A 4 -2.99 3.66 44.47
C SER A 4 -2.21 4.31 43.34
N THR A 5 -1.44 3.51 42.60
CA THR A 5 -0.68 3.96 41.43
C THR A 5 -1.66 4.13 40.27
N ILE A 6 -2.01 5.37 39.97
CA ILE A 6 -2.74 5.74 38.75
C ILE A 6 -1.75 5.58 37.59
N PHE A 7 -1.95 4.53 36.78
CA PHE A 7 -1.27 4.41 35.49
C PHE A 7 -1.81 5.50 34.56
N PHE A 8 -1.03 6.55 34.35
CA PHE A 8 -1.22 7.46 33.24
C PHE A 8 -0.87 6.71 31.95
N ALA A 9 -1.88 6.24 31.23
CA ALA A 9 -1.72 5.84 29.84
C ALA A 9 -1.44 7.13 29.03
N PHE A 10 -0.19 7.31 28.63
CA PHE A 10 0.16 8.29 27.60
C PHE A 10 -0.52 7.84 26.30
N ALA A 11 -1.65 8.45 25.97
CA ALA A 11 -2.13 8.47 24.59
C ALA A 11 -1.13 9.34 23.81
N ALA A 12 -0.16 8.72 23.17
CA ALA A 12 0.66 9.38 22.16
C ALA A 12 -0.29 9.87 21.07
N ALA A 13 -0.50 11.19 21.02
CA ALA A 13 -1.17 11.83 19.90
C ALA A 13 -0.40 11.41 18.64
N ALA A 14 -1.07 10.75 17.70
CA ALA A 14 -0.51 10.45 16.40
C ALA A 14 -0.11 11.78 15.75
N THR A 15 1.18 12.11 15.82
CA THR A 15 1.77 13.16 15.01
C THR A 15 1.40 12.83 13.58
N ALA A 16 0.72 13.76 12.89
CA ALA A 16 0.44 13.60 11.48
C ALA A 16 1.76 13.26 10.77
N MET A 17 1.87 12.04 10.25
CA MET A 17 3.06 11.58 9.55
C MET A 17 3.31 12.51 8.37
N ASP A 18 4.51 13.08 8.30
CA ASP A 18 4.94 13.96 7.22
C ASP A 18 6.01 13.24 6.36
N ASP A 19 6.37 13.81 5.21
CA ASP A 19 7.35 13.17 4.31
C ASP A 19 8.70 12.93 4.98
N GLU A 20 9.21 13.91 5.73
CA GLU A 20 10.54 13.83 6.30
C GLU A 20 10.59 12.74 7.37
N THR A 21 9.60 12.70 8.26
CA THR A 21 9.49 11.63 9.25
C THR A 21 9.26 10.27 8.60
N PHE A 22 8.45 10.20 7.54
CA PHE A 22 8.18 8.97 6.82
C PHE A 22 9.42 8.37 6.15
N TYR A 23 10.24 9.17 5.45
CA TYR A 23 11.42 8.64 4.75
C TYR A 23 12.58 8.32 5.71
N ASN A 24 12.59 8.85 6.92
CA ASN A 24 13.59 8.52 7.95
C ASN A 24 13.13 7.44 8.94
N LEU A 25 11.88 6.96 8.83
CA LEU A 25 11.33 5.94 9.72
C LEU A 25 11.97 4.57 9.47
N ASP A 26 12.43 3.92 10.53
CA ASP A 26 12.80 2.50 10.47
C ASP A 26 11.54 1.63 10.51
N LEU A 27 11.35 0.81 9.48
CA LEU A 27 10.15 -0.01 9.35
C LEU A 27 10.40 -1.38 9.96
N PRO A 28 9.46 -1.92 10.77
CA PRO A 28 9.58 -3.27 11.28
C PRO A 28 9.55 -4.29 10.13
N GLU A 29 10.12 -5.47 10.33
CA GLU A 29 10.08 -6.53 9.32
C GLU A 29 8.65 -7.07 9.09
N PHE A 30 7.81 -7.04 10.14
CA PHE A 30 6.44 -7.54 10.13
C PHE A 30 5.44 -6.55 10.75
N THR A 31 4.20 -6.57 10.29
CA THR A 31 3.07 -5.85 10.90
C THR A 31 2.65 -6.52 12.22
N PRO A 32 1.85 -5.84 13.08
CA PRO A 32 1.26 -6.46 14.26
C PRO A 32 0.44 -7.72 13.95
N ASP A 33 -0.14 -7.80 12.75
CA ASP A 33 -0.91 -8.95 12.27
C ASP A 33 -0.03 -10.08 11.67
N GLY A 34 1.29 -9.90 11.65
CA GLY A 34 2.24 -10.89 11.15
C GLY A 34 2.48 -10.85 9.63
N ASP A 35 2.00 -9.82 8.93
CA ASP A 35 2.27 -9.65 7.50
C ASP A 35 3.69 -9.11 7.30
N LYS A 36 4.40 -9.58 6.27
CA LYS A 36 5.70 -9.02 5.94
C LYS A 36 5.54 -7.57 5.47
N VAL A 37 6.37 -6.68 6.01
CA VAL A 37 6.51 -5.30 5.53
C VAL A 37 7.47 -5.27 4.35
N VAL A 38 7.02 -4.68 3.25
CA VAL A 38 7.80 -4.51 2.02
C VAL A 38 8.00 -3.01 1.82
N ASP A 39 9.20 -2.55 2.13
CA ASP A 39 9.59 -1.15 1.95
C ASP A 39 9.80 -0.84 0.47
N LEU A 40 8.93 0.00 -0.10
CA LEU A 40 9.01 0.44 -1.48
C LEU A 40 9.65 1.83 -1.62
N ARG A 41 9.92 2.55 -0.51
CA ARG A 41 10.40 3.95 -0.50
C ARG A 41 11.68 4.13 -1.30
N PHE A 42 12.65 3.24 -1.11
CA PHE A 42 13.99 3.33 -1.72
C PHE A 42 14.27 2.26 -2.79
N SER A 43 13.25 1.49 -3.18
CA SER A 43 13.42 0.39 -4.14
C SER A 43 13.79 0.87 -5.55
N SER A 44 15.01 0.56 -5.98
CA SER A 44 15.56 0.84 -7.31
C SER A 44 15.12 -0.21 -8.35
N ALA A 45 14.01 0.11 -9.01
CA ALA A 45 13.79 -0.08 -10.45
C ALA A 45 13.76 -1.48 -11.14
N LEU A 46 14.24 -2.62 -10.58
CA LEU A 46 14.27 -3.88 -11.36
C LEU A 46 13.09 -4.86 -11.08
N ASP A 47 12.64 -5.02 -9.83
CA ASP A 47 11.45 -5.84 -9.53
C ASP A 47 10.12 -5.11 -9.79
N ARG A 48 10.18 -3.79 -10.03
CA ARG A 48 9.03 -2.90 -10.26
C ARG A 48 8.53 -2.89 -11.72
N ARG A 49 9.29 -3.39 -12.69
CA ARG A 49 9.02 -3.15 -14.13
C ARG A 49 8.86 -4.38 -15.02
N ALA A 50 9.42 -5.54 -14.68
CA ALA A 50 9.43 -6.65 -15.65
C ALA A 50 8.04 -7.27 -15.95
N GLY A 51 6.99 -6.99 -15.15
CA GLY A 51 5.67 -7.62 -15.34
C GLY A 51 4.43 -6.74 -15.20
N CYS A 52 4.55 -5.47 -14.80
CA CYS A 52 3.41 -4.60 -14.51
C CYS A 52 2.90 -3.83 -15.75
N GLY A 53 2.78 -4.52 -16.88
CA GLY A 53 2.45 -3.91 -18.18
C GLY A 53 0.96 -3.61 -18.41
N ASN A 54 0.08 -3.99 -17.48
CA ASN A 54 -1.39 -3.94 -17.66
C ASN A 54 -1.84 -4.41 -19.04
N ILE A 55 -1.22 -5.49 -19.57
CA ILE A 55 -1.63 -6.04 -20.86
C ILE A 55 -2.83 -6.94 -20.59
N PRO A 56 -4.06 -6.56 -21.02
CA PRO A 56 -5.24 -7.35 -20.77
C PRO A 56 -5.10 -8.73 -21.44
N GLY A 57 -5.39 -9.80 -20.71
CA GLY A 57 -5.35 -11.17 -21.25
C GLY A 57 -3.98 -11.86 -21.19
N ILE A 58 -2.95 -11.22 -20.61
CA ILE A 58 -1.69 -11.88 -20.28
C ILE A 58 -1.76 -12.37 -18.84
N ALA A 59 -1.60 -13.69 -18.65
CA ALA A 59 -1.44 -14.27 -17.33
C ALA A 59 -0.29 -13.56 -16.59
N ASN A 60 -0.56 -13.06 -15.37
CA ASN A 60 0.33 -12.21 -14.56
C ASN A 60 0.29 -10.69 -14.83
N GLY A 61 -0.65 -10.18 -15.60
CA GLY A 61 -0.83 -8.74 -15.83
C GLY A 61 -1.35 -7.93 -14.62
N ALA A 62 -1.58 -8.56 -13.47
CA ALA A 62 -2.02 -7.89 -12.25
C ALA A 62 -1.00 -6.87 -11.77
N CYS A 63 -1.46 -5.64 -11.56
CA CYS A 63 -0.58 -4.55 -11.17
C CYS A 63 -1.27 -3.55 -10.24
N VAL A 64 -0.49 -3.02 -9.31
CA VAL A 64 -0.85 -1.91 -8.45
C VAL A 64 0.06 -0.75 -8.81
N HIS A 65 -0.51 0.36 -9.29
CA HIS A 65 0.20 1.61 -9.53
C HIS A 65 -0.27 2.65 -8.51
N TYR A 66 0.65 3.43 -7.99
CA TYR A 66 0.33 4.53 -7.10
C TYR A 66 1.05 5.81 -7.52
N TYR A 67 0.43 6.93 -7.17
CA TYR A 67 0.66 8.24 -7.78
C TYR A 67 0.84 9.30 -6.70
N SER A 68 1.65 10.32 -7.01
CA SER A 68 1.92 11.46 -6.13
C SER A 68 0.87 12.53 -6.28
N ALA A 69 0.13 12.51 -7.39
CA ALA A 69 -1.01 13.36 -7.61
C ALA A 69 -2.33 12.62 -7.40
N ASN A 70 -3.38 13.40 -7.19
CA ASN A 70 -4.75 12.94 -7.25
C ASN A 70 -5.14 12.50 -8.67
N ARG A 71 -6.18 11.68 -8.75
CA ARG A 71 -6.84 11.20 -9.98
C ARG A 71 -5.93 10.41 -10.91
N CYS A 72 -4.83 9.86 -10.39
CA CYS A 72 -3.82 9.17 -11.19
C CYS A 72 -3.36 10.05 -12.36
N ALA A 73 -3.26 11.36 -12.11
CA ALA A 73 -2.98 12.37 -13.11
C ALA A 73 -1.52 12.34 -13.57
N ASP A 74 -0.62 11.76 -12.77
CA ASP A 74 0.77 11.60 -13.19
C ASP A 74 0.83 10.62 -14.36
N ARG A 75 1.36 11.08 -15.50
CA ARG A 75 1.55 10.25 -16.70
C ARG A 75 2.42 9.04 -16.40
N ASP A 76 3.38 9.21 -15.49
CA ASP A 76 4.42 8.26 -15.16
C ASP A 76 4.38 7.91 -13.67
N HIS A 77 3.22 7.42 -13.18
CA HIS A 77 3.00 6.79 -11.85
C HIS A 77 4.28 6.64 -10.99
N ILE A 78 4.32 7.15 -9.74
CA ILE A 78 5.55 7.15 -8.93
C ILE A 78 6.20 5.77 -9.00
N LYS A 79 5.41 4.75 -8.66
CA LYS A 79 5.81 3.34 -8.69
C LYS A 79 4.62 2.41 -8.92
N GLY A 80 4.95 1.17 -9.23
CA GLY A 80 3.99 0.07 -9.23
C GLY A 80 4.67 -1.25 -8.91
N TYR A 81 3.87 -2.23 -8.48
CA TYR A 81 4.32 -3.57 -8.14
C TYR A 81 3.24 -4.61 -8.44
N LYS A 82 3.68 -5.86 -8.53
CA LYS A 82 2.79 -7.01 -8.67
C LYS A 82 2.39 -7.53 -7.28
N PRO A 83 1.10 -7.55 -6.94
CA PRO A 83 0.64 -8.10 -5.68
C PRO A 83 0.76 -9.62 -5.68
N THR A 84 0.84 -10.18 -4.47
CA THR A 84 0.94 -11.63 -4.24
C THR A 84 -0.29 -12.11 -3.48
N CYS A 85 -0.49 -13.42 -3.38
CA CYS A 85 -1.59 -13.93 -2.55
C CYS A 85 -1.31 -13.86 -1.03
N ALA A 86 -0.05 -13.65 -0.64
CA ALA A 86 0.31 -13.50 0.77
C ALA A 86 -0.23 -12.21 1.40
N GLY A 87 -0.57 -11.20 0.58
CA GLY A 87 -1.09 -9.93 1.08
C GLY A 87 -0.08 -9.15 1.92
N ASN A 88 1.17 -9.07 1.51
CA ASN A 88 2.17 -8.29 2.26
C ASN A 88 1.75 -6.82 2.43
N CYS A 89 2.30 -6.16 3.47
CA CYS A 89 2.11 -4.73 3.70
C CYS A 89 3.17 -3.93 2.93
N TYR A 90 2.76 -3.28 1.84
CA TYR A 90 3.64 -2.50 0.99
C TYR A 90 3.65 -1.05 1.44
N VAL A 91 4.83 -0.49 1.72
CA VAL A 91 4.97 0.85 2.34
C VAL A 91 5.60 1.83 1.36
N ASP A 92 4.83 2.86 0.99
CA ASP A 92 5.27 4.06 0.28
C ASP A 92 4.21 5.15 0.40
N ARG A 93 4.57 6.40 0.12
CA ARG A 93 3.59 7.49 0.07
C ARG A 93 2.78 7.45 -1.22
N PHE A 94 1.47 7.63 -1.11
CA PHE A 94 0.57 7.76 -2.26
C PHE A 94 -0.56 8.77 -2.00
N HIS A 95 -1.04 9.37 -3.10
CA HIS A 95 -2.18 10.28 -3.14
C HIS A 95 -3.33 9.72 -4.03
N SER A 96 -3.00 8.81 -4.94
CA SER A 96 -4.00 7.99 -5.61
C SER A 96 -3.41 6.66 -6.04
N VAL A 97 -4.28 5.67 -6.24
CA VAL A 97 -3.92 4.30 -6.57
C VAL A 97 -4.81 3.79 -7.71
N LYS A 98 -4.23 2.99 -8.60
CA LYS A 98 -4.90 2.27 -9.68
C LYS A 98 -4.49 0.80 -9.63
N VAL A 99 -5.47 -0.08 -9.57
CA VAL A 99 -5.27 -1.52 -9.40
C VAL A 99 -5.87 -2.26 -10.58
N ALA A 100 -5.11 -3.12 -11.26
CA ALA A 100 -5.55 -3.89 -12.42
C ALA A 100 -5.46 -5.40 -12.17
N GLY A 101 -6.38 -6.15 -12.79
CA GLY A 101 -6.34 -7.61 -12.87
C GLY A 101 -5.59 -8.10 -14.13
N ASP A 102 -5.52 -9.43 -14.32
CA ASP A 102 -4.78 -10.05 -15.44
C ASP A 102 -5.64 -10.45 -16.66
N GLY A 103 -6.92 -10.07 -16.68
CA GLY A 103 -7.90 -10.53 -17.67
C GLY A 103 -8.79 -11.66 -17.17
N THR A 104 -8.32 -12.45 -16.19
CA THR A 104 -9.04 -13.62 -15.66
C THR A 104 -9.36 -13.46 -14.17
N TYR A 105 -8.45 -12.88 -13.40
CA TYR A 105 -8.58 -12.67 -11.96
C TYR A 105 -8.46 -11.20 -11.61
N SER A 106 -9.26 -10.79 -10.63
CA SER A 106 -9.23 -9.47 -10.05
C SER A 106 -8.09 -9.33 -9.03
N THR A 107 -7.67 -8.08 -8.84
CA THR A 107 -6.75 -7.69 -7.79
C THR A 107 -7.51 -6.83 -6.79
N ASN A 108 -7.40 -7.16 -5.51
CA ASN A 108 -8.04 -6.42 -4.42
C ASN A 108 -6.98 -5.77 -3.54
N CYS A 109 -7.19 -4.53 -3.14
CA CYS A 109 -6.29 -3.79 -2.29
C CYS A 109 -7.05 -3.08 -1.18
N VAL A 110 -6.41 -2.97 -0.02
CA VAL A 110 -6.83 -2.12 1.08
C VAL A 110 -5.74 -1.06 1.25
N LEU A 111 -6.15 0.20 1.36
CA LEU A 111 -5.25 1.34 1.55
C LEU A 111 -5.28 1.78 3.01
N PHE A 112 -4.14 2.19 3.55
CA PHE A 112 -3.98 2.52 4.97
C PHE A 112 -3.26 3.86 5.17
N SER A 113 -3.61 4.55 6.26
CA SER A 113 -3.06 5.85 6.64
C SER A 113 -1.85 5.74 7.57
N ASP A 114 -1.31 4.54 7.76
CA ASP A 114 -0.08 4.29 8.51
C ASP A 114 0.88 3.43 7.67
N THR A 115 2.03 3.07 8.25
CA THR A 115 3.07 2.26 7.62
C THR A 115 2.99 0.77 7.97
N ASN A 116 2.00 0.34 8.77
CA ASN A 116 1.90 -1.04 9.27
C ASN A 116 0.57 -1.72 8.91
N CYS A 117 -0.16 -1.16 7.94
CA CYS A 117 -1.41 -1.67 7.41
C CYS A 117 -2.51 -1.91 8.48
N GLN A 118 -2.70 -0.97 9.42
CA GLN A 118 -3.70 -1.10 10.49
C GLN A 118 -4.91 -0.16 10.30
N ASN A 119 -4.64 1.12 10.03
CA ASN A 119 -5.62 2.19 9.93
C ASN A 119 -6.13 2.28 8.50
N LYS A 120 -7.13 1.46 8.21
CA LYS A 120 -7.77 1.38 6.90
C LYS A 120 -8.41 2.70 6.50
N ILE A 121 -8.10 3.15 5.28
CA ILE A 121 -8.72 4.28 4.59
C ILE A 121 -9.86 3.79 3.70
N LEU A 122 -9.56 2.88 2.77
CA LEU A 122 -10.54 2.37 1.79
C LEU A 122 -10.16 1.00 1.23
N ASP A 123 -11.16 0.29 0.70
CA ASP A 123 -10.95 -0.88 -0.14
C ASP A 123 -11.11 -0.53 -1.62
N MET A 124 -10.30 -1.17 -2.45
CA MET A 124 -10.40 -1.06 -3.90
C MET A 124 -10.19 -2.41 -4.56
N GLY A 125 -11.15 -2.80 -5.39
CA GLY A 125 -11.05 -3.98 -6.25
C GLY A 125 -10.96 -3.56 -7.71
N SER A 126 -10.20 -4.30 -8.51
CA SER A 126 -10.28 -4.25 -9.97
C SER A 126 -11.34 -5.23 -10.47
N LYS A 127 -11.96 -4.92 -11.61
CA LYS A 127 -12.52 -5.99 -12.47
C LYS A 127 -11.34 -6.69 -13.14
N THR A 128 -11.57 -7.81 -13.81
CA THR A 128 -10.55 -8.54 -14.60
C THR A 128 -9.82 -7.68 -15.64
N GLY A 129 -10.21 -6.43 -15.90
CA GLY A 129 -9.52 -5.49 -16.80
C GLY A 129 -8.79 -4.33 -16.12
N GLN A 130 -8.63 -3.22 -16.85
CA GLN A 130 -7.96 -2.02 -16.36
C GLN A 130 -8.71 -1.41 -15.17
N GLY A 131 -7.97 -1.20 -14.07
CA GLY A 131 -8.49 -0.61 -12.84
C GLY A 131 -9.12 0.77 -12.97
N LYS A 132 -10.05 1.08 -12.06
CA LYS A 132 -10.45 2.47 -11.81
C LYS A 132 -9.46 3.12 -10.85
N CYS A 133 -9.07 4.36 -11.16
CA CYS A 133 -8.30 5.17 -10.23
C CYS A 133 -9.14 5.52 -8.99
N LYS A 134 -8.50 5.52 -7.82
CA LYS A 134 -9.08 5.95 -6.54
C LYS A 134 -8.13 6.93 -5.86
N ASN A 135 -8.68 8.02 -5.35
CA ASN A 135 -7.92 9.00 -4.58
C ASN A 135 -7.91 8.59 -3.12
N ALA A 136 -6.73 8.60 -2.52
CA ALA A 136 -6.52 8.35 -1.10
C ALA A 136 -5.12 8.83 -0.75
N ASP A 137 -5.02 9.56 0.35
CA ASP A 137 -3.77 9.97 0.95
C ASP A 137 -3.38 8.94 2.00
N GLY A 138 -2.30 8.20 1.76
CA GLY A 138 -1.86 7.14 2.66
C GLY A 138 -0.41 6.75 2.50
N TRP A 139 0.00 5.77 3.32
CA TRP A 139 1.41 5.42 3.53
C TRP A 139 1.68 3.92 3.42
N SER A 140 0.65 3.09 3.42
CA SER A 140 0.79 1.66 3.10
C SER A 140 -0.43 1.08 2.43
N MET A 141 -0.21 -0.06 1.78
CA MET A 141 -1.17 -0.78 0.95
C MET A 141 -1.03 -2.28 1.16
N LYS A 142 -2.16 -2.98 1.33
CA LYS A 142 -2.22 -4.43 1.37
C LYS A 142 -2.99 -4.93 0.17
N CYS A 143 -2.32 -5.63 -0.74
CA CYS A 143 -2.91 -6.04 -2.02
C CYS A 143 -2.80 -7.54 -2.26
N TYR A 144 -3.89 -8.12 -2.75
CA TYR A 144 -4.11 -9.54 -2.97
C TYR A 144 -4.46 -9.81 -4.42
N TYR A 145 -3.92 -10.89 -4.96
CA TYR A 145 -4.22 -11.37 -6.29
C TYR A 145 -4.31 -12.90 -6.28
N ARG A 146 -5.40 -13.44 -6.86
CA ARG A 146 -5.72 -14.88 -6.86
C ARG A 146 -5.82 -15.50 -5.46
N CYS A 147 -6.43 -14.75 -4.55
CA CYS A 147 -7.05 -15.22 -3.33
C CYS A 147 -8.54 -14.87 -3.42
#